data_AF-A0A9W9CU26-F1
#
_entry.id   AF-A0A9W9CU26-F1
#
_cell.length_a   1.000
_cell.length_b   1.000
_cell.length_c   1.000
_cell.angle_alpha   90.00
_cell.angle_beta   90.00
_cell.angle_gamma   90.00
#
_symmetry.space_group_name_H-M   'P 1'
#
loop_
_entity.id
_entity.type
_entity.pdbx_description
1 polymer ?
#
loop_
_entity_poly.entity_id
_entity_poly.type
_entity_poly.pdbx_seq_one_letter_code
_entity_poly.pdbx_strand_id
1 'polypeptide(L)'
;MYGKQLIRHNLVAQVEFSHTDREDFIYGPGDPVESFEDTFFLQSISLSARELGNGTVLTTDSLTASSVNVNLAPNRGAEPLITFPLVQGMGFVTGIYKHASVFLQSEVGFLSASSIGIDSNRTLANDLGAAIYGWSVRLQDGSSWVVYMTVMGTNSTRPTLHIMNNQTLYGPEGFSGLVQVAKNPLGERAYPIFNAAAGAYPETGEVSGSVSGHTGTYSLSWTKKGVQSQQLLMYALPHHVAAFDEETAGRATAVTLASTTKGIATAVLGNRITMVEPNLPMDIGFDPWSPRFGSVGSASAPGGTISAAAKAKVASIGKLELQRDITVLTNLTSKYYGGIAFSIYARALYATSVIAGETSVLAESLRKLEAAFDRYVNN
;
A
#
# COMPACT_ATOMS: atom_id res chain seq x y z
N MET A 1 -0.70 11.10 19.59
CA MET A 1 -0.02 10.00 20.31
C MET A 1 -0.78 9.76 21.61
N TYR A 2 -1.84 8.95 21.54
CA TYR A 2 -2.59 8.48 22.72
C TYR A 2 -2.87 7.00 22.47
N GLY A 3 -1.90 6.15 22.81
CA GLY A 3 -2.10 4.71 22.91
C GLY A 3 -2.78 4.44 24.25
N LYS A 4 -4.12 4.46 24.28
CA LYS A 4 -4.85 3.84 25.38
C LYS A 4 -4.88 2.33 25.09
N GLN A 5 -4.01 1.62 25.79
CA GLN A 5 -4.02 0.17 25.93
C GLN A 5 -5.35 -0.23 26.56
N LEU A 6 -6.32 -0.60 25.72
CA LEU A 6 -7.55 -1.24 26.17
C LEU A 6 -7.19 -2.68 26.53
N ILE A 7 -7.03 -2.93 27.83
CA ILE A 7 -7.11 -4.26 28.39
C ILE A 7 -8.54 -4.75 28.16
N ARG A 8 -8.77 -5.65 27.19
CA ARG A 8 -10.05 -6.33 27.03
C ARG A 8 -9.87 -7.83 26.83
N HIS A 9 -10.74 -8.55 27.53
CA HIS A 9 -10.72 -9.99 27.77
C HIS A 9 -11.03 -10.78 26.49
N ASN A 10 -9.99 -11.28 25.82
CA ASN A 10 -9.98 -12.60 25.21
C ASN A 10 -8.53 -13.11 25.23
N LEU A 11 -8.30 -14.20 25.97
CA LEU A 11 -6.99 -14.69 26.43
C LEU A 11 -6.12 -15.32 25.32
N VAL A 12 -6.30 -14.96 24.05
CA VAL A 12 -5.64 -15.61 22.91
C VAL A 12 -4.99 -14.55 22.04
N ALA A 13 -3.67 -14.65 21.84
CA ALA A 13 -2.94 -13.75 20.96
C ALA A 13 -3.20 -14.09 19.49
N GLN A 14 -3.37 -13.08 18.64
CA GLN A 14 -3.95 -13.23 17.32
C GLN A 14 -3.50 -12.10 16.37
N VAL A 15 -3.67 -12.32 15.06
CA VAL A 15 -3.64 -11.23 14.07
C VAL A 15 -5.07 -10.94 13.64
N GLU A 16 -5.49 -9.72 13.92
CA GLU A 16 -6.84 -9.23 13.68
C GLU A 16 -6.89 -8.45 12.37
N PHE A 17 -8.02 -8.55 11.67
CA PHE A 17 -8.25 -7.79 10.46
C PHE A 17 -9.68 -7.28 10.45
N SER A 18 -9.79 -6.01 10.08
CA SER A 18 -11.04 -5.26 9.92
C SER A 18 -11.08 -4.66 8.53
N HIS A 19 -12.29 -4.48 8.01
CA HIS A 19 -12.51 -3.67 6.81
C HIS A 19 -13.86 -2.97 6.91
N THR A 20 -13.81 -1.65 6.86
CA THR A 20 -14.97 -0.76 6.85
C THR A 20 -15.38 -0.46 5.41
N ASP A 21 -16.68 -0.57 5.10
CA ASP A 21 -17.20 -0.18 3.80
C ASP A 21 -17.29 1.36 3.71
N ARG A 22 -17.26 1.91 2.48
CA ARG A 22 -17.10 3.37 2.27
C ARG A 22 -18.28 4.17 2.84
N GLU A 23 -19.45 3.57 2.82
CA GLU A 23 -20.71 4.06 3.38
C GLU A 23 -20.68 4.19 4.91
N ASP A 24 -19.82 3.41 5.59
CA ASP A 24 -19.73 3.41 7.06
C ASP A 24 -18.68 4.39 7.58
N PHE A 25 -17.96 5.09 6.70
CA PHE A 25 -16.96 6.08 7.12
C PHE A 25 -17.62 7.22 7.89
N ILE A 26 -16.89 7.76 8.86
CA ILE A 26 -17.34 8.92 9.63
C ILE A 26 -16.92 10.17 8.85
N TYR A 27 -17.89 11.00 8.48
CA TYR A 27 -17.65 12.24 7.76
C TYR A 27 -17.74 13.45 8.70
N GLY A 28 -16.78 14.35 8.56
CA GLY A 28 -16.75 15.62 9.29
C GLY A 28 -17.79 16.63 8.77
N PRO A 29 -17.85 17.83 9.37
CA PRO A 29 -18.74 18.90 8.92
C PRO A 29 -18.33 19.45 7.54
N GLY A 30 -19.24 20.21 6.92
CA GLY A 30 -19.02 20.93 5.64
C GLY A 30 -19.81 20.37 4.45
N ASP A 31 -19.95 21.18 3.39
CA ASP A 31 -20.44 20.77 2.07
C ASP A 31 -19.60 21.46 0.97
N PRO A 32 -18.61 20.76 0.35
CA PRO A 32 -18.24 19.37 0.61
C PRO A 32 -17.62 19.18 2.01
N VAL A 33 -17.67 17.95 2.52
CA VAL A 33 -17.09 17.56 3.82
C VAL A 33 -15.60 17.89 3.91
N GLU A 34 -15.16 18.40 5.05
CA GLU A 34 -13.77 18.84 5.26
C GLU A 34 -12.81 17.70 5.65
N SER A 35 -13.37 16.59 6.16
CA SER A 35 -12.61 15.43 6.61
C SER A 35 -13.46 14.16 6.59
N PHE A 36 -12.78 13.03 6.61
CA PHE A 36 -13.39 11.74 6.89
C PHE A 36 -12.39 10.87 7.65
N GLU A 37 -12.89 9.93 8.43
CA GLU A 37 -12.11 8.94 9.14
C GLU A 37 -12.75 7.55 9.03
N ASP A 38 -11.90 6.54 9.19
CA ASP A 38 -12.36 5.17 9.36
C ASP A 38 -13.07 5.03 10.72
N THR A 39 -13.96 4.05 10.84
CA THR A 39 -14.66 3.78 12.10
C THR A 39 -13.70 3.27 13.17
N PHE A 40 -14.15 3.26 14.43
CA PHE A 40 -13.41 2.61 15.51
C PHE A 40 -13.14 1.16 15.16
N PHE A 41 -11.90 0.71 15.40
CA PHE A 41 -11.50 -0.67 15.10
C PHE A 41 -12.45 -1.68 15.76
N LEU A 42 -13.04 -2.51 14.93
CA LEU A 42 -13.86 -3.66 15.31
C LEU A 42 -13.26 -4.88 14.63
N GLN A 43 -12.88 -5.89 15.42
CA GLN A 43 -12.29 -7.12 14.87
C GLN A 43 -13.35 -7.90 14.09
N SER A 44 -13.30 -7.81 12.75
CA SER A 44 -14.18 -8.59 11.88
C SER A 44 -13.85 -10.08 11.99
N ILE A 45 -12.62 -10.48 11.68
CA ILE A 45 -12.12 -11.84 11.93
C ILE A 45 -10.64 -11.72 12.35
N SER A 46 -10.17 -12.65 13.17
CA SER A 46 -8.76 -12.85 13.47
C SER A 46 -8.34 -14.28 13.15
N LEU A 47 -7.04 -14.45 12.89
CA LEU A 47 -6.39 -15.75 12.82
C LEU A 47 -5.58 -15.97 14.10
N SER A 48 -5.81 -17.12 14.74
CA SER A 48 -5.13 -17.51 15.96
C SER A 48 -4.94 -19.04 16.05
N ALA A 49 -4.36 -19.50 17.14
CA ALA A 49 -4.28 -20.90 17.49
C ALA A 49 -4.49 -21.10 18.99
N ARG A 50 -5.05 -22.26 19.37
CA ARG A 50 -5.38 -22.60 20.77
C ARG A 50 -4.18 -22.51 21.71
N GLU A 51 -3.00 -22.80 21.18
CA GLU A 51 -1.73 -22.81 21.92
C GLU A 51 -1.19 -21.40 22.19
N LEU A 52 -1.77 -20.36 21.58
CA LEU A 52 -1.44 -18.97 21.84
C LEU A 52 -2.23 -18.44 23.05
N GLY A 53 -1.60 -17.61 23.87
CA GLY A 53 -2.22 -17.06 25.07
C GLY A 53 -1.34 -16.02 25.75
N ASN A 54 -1.41 -15.91 27.08
CA ASN A 54 -0.70 -14.87 27.83
C ASN A 54 0.84 -14.92 27.67
N GLY A 55 1.40 -16.07 27.27
CA GLY A 55 2.83 -16.22 26.99
C GLY A 55 3.26 -15.80 25.58
N THR A 56 2.32 -15.52 24.68
CA THR A 56 2.62 -15.35 23.26
C THR A 56 3.57 -14.18 23.01
N VAL A 57 4.53 -14.44 22.12
CA VAL A 57 5.49 -13.45 21.66
C VAL A 57 5.25 -13.15 20.19
N LEU A 58 5.12 -11.86 19.90
CA LEU A 58 5.11 -11.33 18.54
C LEU A 58 6.54 -10.92 18.17
N THR A 59 7.04 -11.41 17.04
CA THR A 59 8.27 -10.93 16.41
C THR A 59 8.02 -10.59 14.96
N THR A 60 8.96 -9.86 14.35
CA THR A 60 8.94 -9.55 12.93
C THR A 60 10.29 -9.87 12.30
N ASP A 61 10.27 -10.31 11.05
CA ASP A 61 11.46 -10.48 10.23
C ASP A 61 11.19 -10.10 8.77
N SER A 62 12.24 -10.15 7.95
CA SER A 62 12.15 -9.97 6.49
C SER A 62 11.46 -8.67 6.05
N LEU A 63 11.64 -7.59 6.82
CA LEU A 63 11.08 -6.27 6.50
C LEU A 63 11.67 -5.74 5.19
N THR A 64 10.79 -5.38 4.26
CA THR A 64 11.11 -4.69 3.01
C THR A 64 10.30 -3.39 2.89
N ALA A 65 10.43 -2.68 1.77
CA ALA A 65 9.59 -1.49 1.51
C ALA A 65 8.10 -1.82 1.37
N SER A 66 7.74 -3.06 1.04
CA SER A 66 6.37 -3.46 0.69
C SER A 66 5.84 -4.65 1.51
N SER A 67 6.67 -5.27 2.37
CA SER A 67 6.29 -6.45 3.13
C SER A 67 7.01 -6.60 4.48
N VAL A 68 6.43 -7.43 5.36
CA VAL A 68 7.03 -7.88 6.62
C VAL A 68 6.40 -9.22 7.01
N ASN A 69 7.18 -10.12 7.62
CA ASN A 69 6.60 -11.28 8.30
C ASN A 69 6.28 -10.91 9.74
N VAL A 70 5.08 -11.26 10.20
CA VAL A 70 4.70 -11.23 11.61
C VAL A 70 4.63 -12.66 12.13
N ASN A 71 5.35 -12.96 13.20
CA ASN A 71 5.45 -14.31 13.76
C ASN A 71 4.82 -14.34 15.15
N LEU A 72 3.96 -15.32 15.40
CA LEU A 72 3.40 -15.60 16.72
C LEU A 72 3.97 -16.91 17.24
N ALA A 73 4.71 -16.82 18.35
CA ALA A 73 5.22 -17.99 19.09
C ALA A 73 4.50 -18.09 20.44
N PRO A 74 4.21 -19.29 20.96
CA PRO A 74 3.45 -19.46 22.21
C PRO A 74 4.21 -18.95 23.45
N ASN A 75 5.53 -18.86 23.39
CA ASN A 75 6.40 -18.32 24.44
C ASN A 75 7.75 -17.87 23.87
N ARG A 76 8.51 -17.09 24.65
CA ARG A 76 9.81 -16.57 24.25
C ARG A 76 10.80 -17.71 23.99
N GLY A 77 11.39 -17.71 22.79
CA GLY A 77 12.39 -18.71 22.38
C GLY A 77 11.79 -19.96 21.74
N ALA A 78 10.45 -20.09 21.72
CA ALA A 78 9.79 -21.11 20.91
C ALA A 78 9.79 -20.71 19.42
N GLU A 79 9.74 -21.72 18.54
CA GLU A 79 9.51 -21.51 17.12
C GLU A 79 8.14 -20.85 16.86
N PRO A 80 8.01 -20.00 15.82
CA PRO A 80 6.72 -19.45 15.42
C PRO A 80 5.72 -20.56 15.08
N LEU A 81 4.57 -20.49 15.74
CA LEU A 81 3.43 -21.37 15.51
C LEU A 81 2.62 -20.92 14.28
N ILE A 82 2.53 -19.59 14.10
CA ILE A 82 1.91 -18.97 12.94
C ILE A 82 2.83 -17.85 12.42
N THR A 83 3.06 -17.84 11.11
CA THR A 83 3.71 -16.72 10.41
C THR A 83 2.72 -16.07 9.44
N PHE A 84 2.63 -14.74 9.47
CA PHE A 84 1.80 -13.92 8.59
C PHE A 84 2.69 -13.11 7.65
N PRO A 85 2.85 -13.52 6.38
CA PRO A 85 3.47 -12.68 5.38
C PRO A 85 2.51 -11.53 5.03
N LEU A 86 2.80 -10.33 5.54
CA LEU A 86 2.01 -9.14 5.27
C LEU A 86 2.64 -8.41 4.08
N VAL A 87 1.88 -8.29 2.99
CA VAL A 87 2.32 -7.60 1.77
C VAL A 87 1.28 -6.55 1.38
N GLN A 88 1.75 -5.36 1.00
CA GLN A 88 0.86 -4.30 0.54
C GLN A 88 0.01 -4.76 -0.65
N GLY A 89 -1.31 -4.59 -0.52
CA GLY A 89 -2.27 -4.98 -1.54
C GLY A 89 -2.62 -6.47 -1.57
N MET A 90 -2.22 -7.29 -0.59
CA MET A 90 -2.60 -8.71 -0.57
C MET A 90 -4.14 -8.91 -0.59
N GLY A 91 -4.62 -9.82 -1.43
CA GLY A 91 -6.05 -10.16 -1.52
C GLY A 91 -6.56 -11.05 -0.40
N PHE A 92 -5.66 -11.80 0.23
CA PHE A 92 -5.93 -12.64 1.40
C PHE A 92 -4.97 -12.28 2.54
N VAL A 93 -5.51 -12.20 3.76
CA VAL A 93 -4.69 -12.38 4.96
C VAL A 93 -4.34 -13.86 5.04
N THR A 94 -3.05 -14.20 5.10
CA THR A 94 -2.57 -15.58 5.11
C THR A 94 -1.84 -15.88 6.41
N GLY A 95 -2.25 -16.91 7.13
CA GLY A 95 -1.49 -17.50 8.23
C GLY A 95 -0.86 -18.82 7.80
N ILE A 96 0.45 -18.96 8.01
CA ILE A 96 1.23 -20.18 7.78
C ILE A 96 1.34 -20.90 9.13
N TYR A 97 0.59 -21.98 9.29
CA TYR A 97 0.48 -22.73 10.55
C TYR A 97 1.46 -23.89 10.60
N LYS A 98 2.06 -24.12 11.78
CA LYS A 98 2.97 -25.25 12.04
C LYS A 98 2.49 -26.02 13.28
N HIS A 99 1.84 -27.16 13.08
CA HIS A 99 1.33 -28.02 14.15
C HIS A 99 0.45 -27.29 15.19
N ALA A 100 -0.46 -26.43 14.73
CA ALA A 100 -1.31 -25.63 15.61
C ALA A 100 -2.79 -26.04 15.53
N SER A 101 -3.54 -25.74 16.59
CA SER A 101 -4.99 -25.88 16.57
C SER A 101 -5.65 -24.62 16.04
N VAL A 102 -6.22 -24.65 14.83
CA VAL A 102 -6.67 -23.45 14.10
C VAL A 102 -7.89 -22.82 14.76
N PHE A 103 -7.77 -21.55 15.16
CA PHE A 103 -8.86 -20.74 15.72
C PHE A 103 -9.07 -19.51 14.85
N LEU A 104 -10.33 -19.23 14.50
CA LEU A 104 -10.73 -17.94 13.94
C LEU A 104 -11.71 -17.28 14.91
N GLN A 105 -11.46 -16.02 15.27
CA GLN A 105 -12.28 -15.30 16.26
C GLN A 105 -12.84 -14.01 15.68
N SER A 106 -13.98 -13.55 16.21
CA SER A 106 -14.65 -12.35 15.73
C SER A 106 -15.32 -11.62 16.90
N GLU A 107 -15.09 -10.30 17.02
CA GLU A 107 -15.85 -9.46 17.96
C GLU A 107 -17.24 -9.13 17.42
N VAL A 108 -17.38 -9.04 16.09
CA VAL A 108 -18.68 -8.90 15.41
C VAL A 108 -19.54 -10.16 15.62
N GLY A 109 -18.89 -11.32 15.59
CA GLY A 109 -19.49 -12.63 15.77
C GLY A 109 -19.86 -13.33 14.46
N PHE A 110 -19.77 -14.66 14.46
CA PHE A 110 -20.13 -15.52 13.34
C PHE A 110 -21.62 -15.83 13.34
N LEU A 111 -22.26 -15.64 12.18
CA LEU A 111 -23.65 -16.00 11.93
C LEU A 111 -23.75 -17.39 11.28
N SER A 112 -22.92 -17.66 10.28
CA SER A 112 -22.92 -18.95 9.58
C SER A 112 -21.56 -19.24 8.94
N ALA A 113 -21.21 -20.52 8.84
CA ALA A 113 -20.09 -21.01 8.04
C ALA A 113 -20.56 -22.21 7.21
N SER A 114 -20.27 -22.21 5.91
CA SER A 114 -20.72 -23.26 4.99
C SER A 114 -19.62 -23.55 3.97
N SER A 115 -19.36 -24.83 3.70
CA SER A 115 -18.37 -25.19 2.69
C SER A 115 -18.77 -24.69 1.32
N ILE A 116 -17.81 -24.16 0.58
CA ILE A 116 -17.97 -23.79 -0.82
C ILE A 116 -17.20 -24.78 -1.69
N GLY A 117 -17.72 -25.05 -2.89
CA GLY A 117 -17.04 -25.89 -3.86
C GLY A 117 -15.74 -25.22 -4.31
N ILE A 118 -14.65 -25.97 -4.24
CA ILE A 118 -13.44 -25.68 -5.01
C ILE A 118 -13.52 -26.51 -6.28
N ASP A 119 -13.27 -25.90 -7.43
CA ASP A 119 -13.26 -26.63 -8.69
C ASP A 119 -12.25 -27.78 -8.61
N SER A 120 -12.80 -29.01 -8.57
CA SER A 120 -12.05 -30.23 -8.31
C SER A 120 -10.98 -30.51 -9.36
N ASN A 121 -11.14 -29.96 -10.58
CA ASN A 121 -10.16 -30.09 -11.66
C ASN A 121 -8.87 -29.29 -11.40
N ARG A 122 -8.85 -28.37 -10.43
CA ARG A 122 -7.66 -27.59 -10.04
C ARG A 122 -6.92 -28.13 -8.82
N THR A 123 -7.56 -29.03 -8.06
CA THR A 123 -7.04 -29.55 -6.78
C THR A 123 -6.07 -30.73 -6.90
N LEU A 124 -5.80 -31.26 -8.10
CA LEU A 124 -5.09 -32.54 -8.24
C LEU A 124 -3.99 -32.61 -9.30
N ALA A 125 -3.58 -31.50 -9.91
CA ALA A 125 -2.55 -31.54 -10.94
C ALA A 125 -1.29 -30.75 -10.54
N ASN A 126 -0.36 -31.46 -9.91
CA ASN A 126 1.11 -31.34 -10.06
C ASN A 126 1.94 -30.47 -9.10
N ASP A 127 1.35 -29.76 -8.12
CA ASP A 127 2.14 -29.01 -7.12
C ASP A 127 2.03 -29.63 -5.72
N LEU A 128 3.02 -30.45 -5.33
CA LEU A 128 3.26 -30.92 -3.96
C LEU A 128 2.15 -31.75 -3.27
N GLY A 129 1.12 -32.17 -4.00
CA GLY A 129 -0.03 -32.88 -3.42
C GLY A 129 -0.85 -32.00 -2.47
N ALA A 130 -0.93 -30.69 -2.73
CA ALA A 130 -1.71 -29.77 -1.93
C ALA A 130 -3.23 -29.88 -2.19
N ALA A 131 -4.03 -29.89 -1.14
CA ALA A 131 -5.49 -29.88 -1.21
C ALA A 131 -6.05 -28.58 -0.60
N ILE A 132 -6.95 -27.91 -1.34
CA ILE A 132 -7.55 -26.64 -0.93
C ILE A 132 -9.02 -26.87 -0.60
N TYR A 133 -9.47 -26.33 0.54
CA TYR A 133 -10.85 -26.40 1.00
C TYR A 133 -11.33 -25.00 1.34
N GLY A 134 -12.56 -24.66 0.94
CA GLY A 134 -13.12 -23.33 1.13
C GLY A 134 -14.40 -23.34 1.96
N TRP A 135 -14.63 -22.23 2.67
CA TRP A 135 -15.86 -21.91 3.37
C TRP A 135 -16.29 -20.48 3.09
N SER A 136 -17.59 -20.28 2.92
CA SER A 136 -18.23 -18.97 3.04
C SER A 136 -18.59 -18.74 4.50
N VAL A 137 -18.23 -17.58 5.03
CA VAL A 137 -18.45 -17.17 6.42
C VAL A 137 -19.21 -15.86 6.42
N ARG A 138 -20.32 -15.81 7.17
CA ARG A 138 -21.13 -14.60 7.36
C ARG A 138 -21.02 -14.13 8.80
N LEU A 139 -20.82 -12.84 9.00
CA LEU A 139 -20.78 -12.22 10.33
C LEU A 139 -22.16 -11.61 10.69
N GLN A 140 -22.33 -11.26 11.97
CA GLN A 140 -23.58 -10.68 12.48
C GLN A 140 -23.90 -9.28 11.91
N ASP A 141 -22.90 -8.52 11.46
CA ASP A 141 -23.08 -7.25 10.76
C ASP A 141 -23.58 -7.42 9.31
N GLY A 142 -23.73 -8.66 8.85
CA GLY A 142 -24.17 -8.99 7.49
C GLY A 142 -23.04 -9.11 6.48
N SER A 143 -21.79 -8.77 6.85
CA SER A 143 -20.62 -8.90 5.98
C SER A 143 -20.34 -10.37 5.65
N SER A 144 -19.82 -10.58 4.43
CA SER A 144 -19.51 -11.90 3.89
C SER A 144 -18.01 -12.03 3.65
N TRP A 145 -17.48 -13.20 3.98
CA TRP A 145 -16.06 -13.53 3.98
C TRP A 145 -15.87 -14.93 3.38
N VAL A 146 -14.67 -15.17 2.87
CA VAL A 146 -14.23 -16.51 2.47
C VAL A 146 -13.04 -16.92 3.32
N VAL A 147 -13.04 -18.18 3.74
CA VAL A 147 -11.93 -18.82 4.45
C VAL A 147 -11.48 -20.00 3.62
N TYR A 148 -10.17 -20.11 3.38
CA TYR A 148 -9.56 -21.25 2.73
C TYR A 148 -8.54 -21.91 3.64
N MET A 149 -8.52 -23.24 3.64
CA MET A 149 -7.46 -24.04 4.26
C MET A 149 -6.76 -24.85 3.18
N THR A 150 -5.45 -24.70 3.09
CA THR A 150 -4.60 -25.48 2.19
C THR A 150 -3.76 -26.44 3.01
N VAL A 151 -3.97 -27.73 2.80
CA VAL A 151 -3.13 -28.78 3.39
C VAL A 151 -2.08 -29.20 2.39
N MET A 152 -0.83 -29.27 2.82
CA MET A 152 0.28 -29.72 1.97
C MET A 152 0.54 -31.21 2.25
N GLY A 153 0.57 -32.04 1.21
CA GLY A 153 0.92 -33.46 1.29
C GLY A 153 -0.21 -34.42 0.92
N THR A 154 0.19 -35.60 0.41
CA THR A 154 -0.65 -36.53 -0.36
C THR A 154 -1.65 -37.37 0.46
N ASN A 155 -1.56 -37.38 1.80
CA ASN A 155 -2.42 -38.17 2.70
C ASN A 155 -3.13 -37.32 3.76
N SER A 156 -3.46 -36.08 3.41
CA SER A 156 -4.12 -35.16 4.34
C SER A 156 -5.62 -35.44 4.47
N THR A 157 -6.12 -35.55 5.70
CA THR A 157 -7.56 -35.57 5.95
C THR A 157 -8.15 -34.21 5.63
N ARG A 158 -9.35 -34.18 5.02
CA ARG A 158 -10.07 -32.94 4.78
C ARG A 158 -10.24 -32.18 6.12
N PRO A 159 -9.72 -30.95 6.23
CA PRO A 159 -9.91 -30.13 7.42
C PRO A 159 -11.38 -29.76 7.58
N THR A 160 -11.82 -29.68 8.83
CA THR A 160 -13.15 -29.24 9.22
C THR A 160 -13.08 -27.84 9.80
N LEU A 161 -14.07 -27.00 9.54
CA LEU A 161 -14.26 -25.71 10.17
C LEU A 161 -15.71 -25.62 10.64
N HIS A 162 -15.92 -25.43 11.94
CA HIS A 162 -17.25 -25.37 12.51
C HIS A 162 -17.37 -24.25 13.54
N ILE A 163 -18.59 -23.73 13.70
CA ILE A 163 -18.91 -22.72 14.71
C ILE A 163 -18.91 -23.42 16.06
N MET A 164 -17.92 -23.11 16.90
CA MET A 164 -17.89 -23.57 18.29
C MET A 164 -18.83 -22.72 19.15
N ASN A 165 -18.84 -21.41 18.92
CA ASN A 165 -19.76 -20.44 19.51
C ASN A 165 -19.84 -19.20 18.61
N ASN A 166 -20.67 -18.22 18.99
CA ASN A 166 -20.89 -17.01 18.19
C ASN A 166 -19.63 -16.15 17.98
N GLN A 167 -18.52 -16.36 18.69
CA GLN A 167 -17.27 -15.62 18.56
C GLN A 167 -16.11 -16.48 18.05
N THR A 168 -16.30 -17.79 17.84
CA THR A 168 -15.20 -18.70 17.51
C THR A 168 -15.62 -19.75 16.49
N LEU A 169 -14.89 -19.76 15.37
CA LEU A 169 -14.80 -20.90 14.46
C LEU A 169 -13.59 -21.74 14.87
N TYR A 170 -13.81 -23.04 15.03
CA TYR A 170 -12.81 -24.01 15.43
C TYR A 170 -12.46 -24.91 14.24
N GLY A 171 -11.17 -24.95 13.92
CA GLY A 171 -10.59 -25.74 12.84
C GLY A 171 -9.95 -27.05 13.33
N PRO A 172 -9.14 -27.72 12.50
CA PRO A 172 -8.41 -28.93 12.91
C PRO A 172 -7.34 -28.66 13.98
N GLU A 173 -7.07 -29.67 14.81
CA GLU A 173 -5.94 -29.71 15.74
C GLU A 173 -4.66 -30.19 15.04
N GLY A 174 -3.48 -29.73 15.49
CA GLY A 174 -2.18 -30.14 14.95
C GLY A 174 -1.98 -29.80 13.47
N PHE A 175 -2.68 -28.78 12.96
CA PHE A 175 -2.68 -28.38 11.57
C PHE A 175 -1.35 -27.78 11.12
N SER A 176 -0.89 -28.22 9.96
CA SER A 176 0.25 -27.64 9.24
C SER A 176 -0.19 -27.31 7.82
N GLY A 177 -0.16 -26.04 7.45
CA GLY A 177 -0.72 -25.58 6.19
C GLY A 177 -1.00 -24.08 6.18
N LEU A 178 -1.81 -23.66 5.21
CA LEU A 178 -2.22 -22.27 5.06
C LEU A 178 -3.66 -22.10 5.53
N VAL A 179 -3.94 -21.03 6.26
CA VAL A 179 -5.29 -20.52 6.51
C VAL A 179 -5.37 -19.12 5.92
N GLN A 180 -6.27 -18.93 4.95
CA GLN A 180 -6.41 -17.67 4.23
C GLN A 180 -7.82 -17.11 4.42
N VAL A 181 -7.92 -15.80 4.63
CA VAL A 181 -9.20 -15.11 4.81
C VAL A 181 -9.26 -13.86 3.94
N ALA A 182 -10.41 -13.64 3.30
CA ALA A 182 -10.69 -12.44 2.53
C ALA A 182 -12.14 -11.99 2.70
N LYS A 183 -12.38 -10.67 2.70
CA LYS A 183 -13.73 -10.11 2.61
C LYS A 183 -14.29 -10.35 1.21
N ASN A 184 -15.55 -10.76 1.13
CA ASN A 184 -16.25 -11.07 -0.11
C ASN A 184 -17.48 -10.16 -0.29
N PRO A 185 -17.36 -9.03 -1.00
CA PRO A 185 -18.46 -8.09 -1.19
C PRO A 185 -19.50 -8.55 -2.24
N LEU A 186 -19.23 -9.62 -3.01
CA LEU A 186 -20.09 -10.03 -4.14
C LEU A 186 -20.83 -11.36 -3.91
N GLY A 187 -20.67 -11.97 -2.74
CA GLY A 187 -21.25 -13.28 -2.43
C GLY A 187 -20.77 -14.36 -3.39
N GLU A 188 -21.67 -15.22 -3.85
CA GLU A 188 -21.31 -16.39 -4.66
C GLU A 188 -20.65 -16.03 -6.00
N ARG A 189 -20.95 -14.85 -6.55
CA ARG A 189 -20.36 -14.38 -7.82
C ARG A 189 -18.85 -14.22 -7.76
N ALA A 190 -18.26 -14.02 -6.58
CA ALA A 190 -16.81 -13.93 -6.42
C ALA A 190 -16.12 -15.25 -6.10
N TYR A 191 -16.84 -16.34 -5.84
CA TYR A 191 -16.21 -17.63 -5.53
C TYR A 191 -15.23 -18.09 -6.61
N PRO A 192 -15.53 -17.98 -7.93
CA PRO A 192 -14.54 -18.35 -8.96
C PRO A 192 -13.24 -17.53 -8.88
N ILE A 193 -13.33 -16.25 -8.50
CA ILE A 193 -12.17 -15.35 -8.39
C ILE A 193 -11.31 -15.75 -7.18
N PHE A 194 -11.92 -15.91 -6.01
CA PHE A 194 -11.19 -16.32 -4.81
C PHE A 194 -10.66 -17.75 -4.93
N ASN A 195 -11.41 -18.69 -5.52
CA ASN A 195 -10.98 -20.06 -5.77
C ASN A 195 -9.77 -20.14 -6.70
N ALA A 196 -9.64 -19.22 -7.67
CA ALA A 196 -8.50 -19.17 -8.59
C ALA A 196 -7.20 -18.64 -7.95
N ALA A 197 -7.29 -18.09 -6.74
CA ALA A 197 -6.14 -17.54 -6.01
C ALA A 197 -5.88 -18.21 -4.65
N ALA A 198 -6.86 -18.94 -4.11
CA ALA A 198 -6.72 -19.69 -2.88
C ALA A 198 -5.53 -20.68 -2.96
N GLY A 199 -4.77 -20.76 -1.87
CA GLY A 199 -3.55 -21.55 -1.76
C GLY A 199 -2.28 -20.82 -2.18
N ALA A 200 -2.36 -19.69 -2.89
CA ALA A 200 -1.21 -18.84 -3.20
C ALA A 200 -1.19 -17.57 -2.34
N TYR A 201 0.00 -17.09 -1.98
CA TYR A 201 0.17 -15.85 -1.25
C TYR A 201 1.47 -15.12 -1.65
N PRO A 202 1.50 -13.77 -1.59
CA PRO A 202 2.72 -13.01 -1.81
C PRO A 202 3.61 -13.06 -0.56
N GLU A 203 4.91 -13.24 -0.76
CA GLU A 203 5.91 -13.18 0.33
C GLU A 203 6.57 -11.78 0.40
N THR A 204 6.87 -11.20 -0.76
CA THR A 204 7.44 -9.87 -0.91
C THR A 204 7.08 -9.28 -2.27
N GLY A 205 7.29 -7.97 -2.46
CA GLY A 205 7.03 -7.26 -3.70
C GLY A 205 8.17 -6.35 -4.11
N GLU A 206 8.39 -6.25 -5.42
CA GLU A 206 9.41 -5.42 -6.05
C GLU A 206 8.77 -4.45 -7.05
N VAL A 207 9.41 -3.29 -7.18
CA VAL A 207 9.05 -2.28 -8.17
C VAL A 207 10.15 -2.21 -9.22
N SER A 208 9.77 -2.29 -10.49
CA SER A 208 10.69 -2.08 -11.61
C SER A 208 10.05 -1.16 -12.64
N GLY A 209 10.86 -0.50 -13.46
CA GLY A 209 10.34 0.36 -14.52
C GLY A 209 11.41 0.83 -15.49
N SER A 210 10.95 1.40 -16.59
CA SER A 210 11.76 1.96 -17.67
C SER A 210 11.04 3.16 -18.29
N VAL A 211 11.80 3.98 -19.01
CA VAL A 211 11.28 5.11 -19.78
C VAL A 211 11.74 4.95 -21.22
N SER A 212 10.81 5.12 -22.16
CA SER A 212 11.08 5.19 -23.60
C SER A 212 10.40 6.42 -24.17
N GLY A 213 11.19 7.42 -24.58
CA GLY A 213 10.66 8.73 -24.95
C GLY A 213 9.90 9.38 -23.79
N HIS A 214 8.61 9.69 -24.01
CA HIS A 214 7.72 10.25 -22.98
C HIS A 214 6.88 9.18 -22.27
N THR A 215 7.09 7.90 -22.59
CA THR A 215 6.32 6.81 -21.99
C THR A 215 7.12 6.17 -20.87
N GLY A 216 6.60 6.23 -19.65
CA GLY A 216 7.05 5.40 -18.53
C GLY A 216 6.29 4.08 -18.50
N THR A 217 6.99 2.99 -18.25
CA THR A 217 6.36 1.70 -17.92
C THR A 217 6.94 1.22 -16.60
N TYR A 218 6.09 0.85 -15.66
CA TYR A 218 6.52 0.32 -14.38
C TYR A 218 5.66 -0.87 -13.97
N SER A 219 6.14 -1.66 -13.02
CA SER A 219 5.45 -2.86 -12.58
C SER A 219 5.65 -3.09 -11.10
N LEU A 220 4.60 -3.61 -10.48
CA LEU A 220 4.63 -4.22 -9.16
C LEU A 220 4.64 -5.74 -9.40
N SER A 221 5.69 -6.43 -8.96
CA SER A 221 5.82 -7.88 -9.11
C SER A 221 6.02 -8.53 -7.75
N TRP A 222 5.44 -9.70 -7.52
CA TRP A 222 5.50 -10.36 -6.22
C TRP A 222 6.14 -11.74 -6.31
N THR A 223 6.96 -12.06 -5.31
CA THR A 223 7.43 -13.42 -5.07
C THR A 223 6.26 -14.22 -4.50
N LYS A 224 5.73 -15.15 -5.29
CA LYS A 224 4.61 -16.03 -4.91
C LYS A 224 5.12 -17.25 -4.15
N LYS A 225 4.39 -17.63 -3.10
CA LYS A 225 4.55 -18.89 -2.35
C LYS A 225 3.20 -19.62 -2.25
N GLY A 226 3.24 -20.81 -1.67
CA GLY A 226 2.09 -21.72 -1.60
C GLY A 226 1.93 -22.56 -2.87
N VAL A 227 0.69 -22.77 -3.31
CA VAL A 227 0.35 -23.58 -4.49
C VAL A 227 0.73 -22.83 -5.77
N GLN A 228 1.72 -23.34 -6.50
CA GLN A 228 2.39 -22.60 -7.57
C GLN A 228 1.53 -22.42 -8.84
N SER A 229 0.60 -23.33 -9.07
CA SER A 229 -0.38 -23.29 -10.17
C SER A 229 -1.47 -22.24 -9.97
N GLN A 230 -1.66 -21.72 -8.75
CA GLN A 230 -2.66 -20.69 -8.47
C GLN A 230 -2.09 -19.28 -8.68
N GLN A 231 -2.94 -18.32 -9.06
CA GLN A 231 -2.52 -16.93 -9.22
C GLN A 231 -2.56 -16.18 -7.89
N LEU A 232 -1.82 -15.08 -7.76
CA LEU A 232 -2.06 -14.14 -6.67
C LEU A 232 -3.33 -13.32 -6.94
N LEU A 233 -4.04 -12.94 -5.88
CA LEU A 233 -5.07 -11.91 -5.92
C LEU A 233 -4.49 -10.67 -5.22
N MET A 234 -4.32 -9.57 -5.96
CA MET A 234 -3.70 -8.35 -5.46
C MET A 234 -4.61 -7.13 -5.70
N TYR A 235 -4.83 -6.32 -4.68
CA TYR A 235 -5.58 -5.07 -4.78
C TYR A 235 -4.72 -3.94 -5.34
N ALA A 236 -5.24 -3.30 -6.38
CA ALA A 236 -4.67 -2.13 -7.01
C ALA A 236 -5.48 -0.87 -6.67
N LEU A 237 -4.80 0.22 -6.35
CA LEU A 237 -5.43 1.50 -6.02
C LEU A 237 -5.94 2.21 -7.29
N PRO A 238 -6.85 3.20 -7.18
CA PRO A 238 -7.41 3.91 -8.33
C PRO A 238 -6.38 4.43 -9.34
N HIS A 239 -5.26 4.98 -8.86
CA HIS A 239 -4.20 5.48 -9.75
C HIS A 239 -3.43 4.35 -10.45
N HIS A 240 -3.31 3.17 -9.85
CA HIS A 240 -2.77 2.00 -10.56
C HIS A 240 -3.72 1.58 -11.68
N VAL A 241 -5.03 1.47 -11.37
CA VAL A 241 -6.06 1.05 -12.33
C VAL A 241 -6.11 1.99 -13.54
N ALA A 242 -6.03 3.31 -13.29
CA ALA A 242 -6.00 4.32 -14.35
C ALA A 242 -4.78 4.20 -15.27
N ALA A 243 -3.69 3.60 -14.79
CA ALA A 243 -2.44 3.45 -15.53
C ALA A 243 -2.21 2.03 -16.05
N PHE A 244 -3.11 1.07 -15.88
CA PHE A 244 -2.88 -0.31 -16.34
C PHE A 244 -2.55 -0.41 -17.83
N ASP A 245 -1.64 -1.33 -18.16
CA ASP A 245 -1.56 -1.85 -19.52
C ASP A 245 -2.75 -2.76 -19.85
N GLU A 246 -2.91 -3.10 -21.13
CA GLU A 246 -4.05 -3.89 -21.61
C GLU A 246 -4.11 -5.29 -20.96
N GLU A 247 -2.96 -5.95 -20.78
CA GLU A 247 -2.88 -7.28 -20.14
C GLU A 247 -3.31 -7.24 -18.67
N THR A 248 -2.87 -6.22 -17.94
CA THR A 248 -3.25 -6.03 -16.53
C THR A 248 -4.72 -5.66 -16.40
N ALA A 249 -5.23 -4.79 -17.27
CA ALA A 249 -6.65 -4.43 -17.31
C ALA A 249 -7.53 -5.66 -17.58
N GLY A 250 -7.11 -6.56 -18.48
CA GLY A 250 -7.81 -7.81 -18.76
C GLY A 250 -7.88 -8.81 -17.59
N ARG A 251 -7.06 -8.62 -16.55
CA ARG A 251 -7.03 -9.44 -15.33
C ARG A 251 -7.67 -8.76 -14.12
N ALA A 252 -8.13 -7.51 -14.26
CA ALA A 252 -8.91 -6.84 -13.23
C ALA A 252 -10.25 -7.57 -13.02
N THR A 253 -10.69 -7.65 -11.77
CA THR A 253 -11.92 -8.37 -11.41
C THR A 253 -13.00 -7.42 -10.91
N ALA A 254 -14.22 -7.92 -10.74
CA ALA A 254 -15.31 -7.15 -10.16
C ALA A 254 -15.17 -6.95 -8.64
N VAL A 255 -14.25 -7.67 -7.97
CA VAL A 255 -14.06 -7.55 -6.51
C VAL A 255 -13.34 -6.24 -6.22
N THR A 256 -14.00 -5.38 -5.44
CA THR A 256 -13.48 -4.08 -5.03
C THR A 256 -13.67 -3.89 -3.52
N LEU A 257 -12.75 -3.16 -2.89
CA LEU A 257 -12.79 -2.87 -1.46
C LEU A 257 -12.39 -1.41 -1.23
N ALA A 258 -13.00 -0.77 -0.25
CA ALA A 258 -12.60 0.58 0.14
C ALA A 258 -11.24 0.52 0.83
N SER A 259 -10.29 1.32 0.34
CA SER A 259 -9.10 1.61 1.15
C SER A 259 -9.42 2.72 2.15
N THR A 260 -8.69 2.74 3.27
CA THR A 260 -8.92 3.71 4.34
C THR A 260 -8.85 5.16 3.86
N THR A 261 -7.94 5.49 2.93
CA THR A 261 -7.72 6.89 2.49
C THR A 261 -7.40 7.06 1.00
N LYS A 262 -7.37 5.98 0.21
CA LYS A 262 -6.90 6.01 -1.19
C LYS A 262 -7.98 5.64 -2.21
N GLY A 263 -9.25 5.72 -1.82
CA GLY A 263 -10.39 5.37 -2.68
C GLY A 263 -10.66 3.87 -2.77
N ILE A 264 -11.40 3.45 -3.80
CA ILE A 264 -11.80 2.06 -3.99
C ILE A 264 -10.69 1.29 -4.71
N ALA A 265 -10.16 0.26 -4.07
CA ALA A 265 -9.17 -0.63 -4.66
C ALA A 265 -9.86 -1.76 -5.44
N THR A 266 -9.26 -2.16 -6.55
CA THR A 266 -9.75 -3.23 -7.43
C THR A 266 -8.84 -4.45 -7.35
N ALA A 267 -9.40 -5.63 -7.12
CA ALA A 267 -8.63 -6.87 -7.09
C ALA A 267 -8.26 -7.31 -8.51
N VAL A 268 -7.00 -7.69 -8.70
CA VAL A 268 -6.42 -8.16 -9.96
C VAL A 268 -5.83 -9.55 -9.74
N LEU A 269 -6.09 -10.47 -10.67
CA LEU A 269 -5.47 -11.80 -10.65
C LEU A 269 -4.12 -11.77 -11.38
N GLY A 270 -3.03 -12.02 -10.67
CA GLY A 270 -1.70 -12.10 -11.29
C GLY A 270 -0.55 -11.85 -10.32
N ASN A 271 0.62 -12.35 -10.67
CA ASN A 271 1.85 -12.17 -9.88
C ASN A 271 2.60 -10.87 -10.24
N ARG A 272 2.07 -10.10 -11.18
CA ARG A 272 2.60 -8.83 -11.65
C ARG A 272 1.46 -7.96 -12.15
N ILE A 273 1.47 -6.70 -11.78
CA ILE A 273 0.63 -5.64 -12.34
C ILE A 273 1.57 -4.70 -13.09
N THR A 274 1.24 -4.34 -14.32
CA THR A 274 2.03 -3.42 -15.16
C THR A 274 1.23 -2.15 -15.42
N MET A 275 1.91 -1.00 -15.33
CA MET A 275 1.36 0.33 -15.50
C MET A 275 2.16 1.11 -16.55
N VAL A 276 1.48 2.00 -17.27
CA VAL A 276 1.99 2.82 -18.37
C VAL A 276 1.55 4.27 -18.18
N GLU A 277 2.53 5.17 -18.14
CA GLU A 277 2.33 6.62 -18.09
C GLU A 277 2.78 7.21 -19.43
N PRO A 278 1.88 7.53 -20.37
CA PRO A 278 2.25 7.84 -21.76
C PRO A 278 2.82 9.24 -21.97
N ASN A 279 2.68 10.14 -20.99
CA ASN A 279 2.95 11.57 -21.15
C ASN A 279 3.83 12.13 -20.02
N LEU A 280 4.98 11.50 -19.77
CA LEU A 280 5.96 11.98 -18.80
C LEU A 280 6.52 13.35 -19.24
N PRO A 281 6.57 14.36 -18.36
CA PRO A 281 7.08 15.68 -18.71
C PRO A 281 8.62 15.70 -18.67
N MET A 282 9.24 15.28 -19.78
CA MET A 282 10.70 15.13 -19.90
C MET A 282 11.47 16.44 -20.14
N ASP A 283 10.76 17.56 -20.28
CA ASP A 283 11.28 18.88 -20.62
C ASP A 283 11.10 19.93 -19.50
N ILE A 284 10.79 19.49 -18.27
CA ILE A 284 10.78 20.35 -17.09
C ILE A 284 12.23 20.72 -16.74
N GLY A 285 12.56 22.00 -16.90
CA GLY A 285 13.84 22.60 -16.49
C GLY A 285 13.68 23.62 -15.37
N PHE A 286 14.55 24.62 -15.34
CA PHE A 286 14.49 25.73 -14.38
C PHE A 286 13.49 26.83 -14.76
N ASP A 287 13.12 26.90 -16.04
CA ASP A 287 12.06 27.79 -16.51
C ASP A 287 10.69 27.34 -15.97
N PRO A 288 9.75 28.29 -15.74
CA PRO A 288 8.35 27.94 -15.56
C PRO A 288 7.87 26.99 -16.67
N TRP A 289 7.12 25.95 -16.31
CA TRP A 289 6.70 24.91 -17.25
C TRP A 289 5.19 24.70 -17.21
N SER A 290 4.59 24.35 -18.34
CA SER A 290 3.21 23.88 -18.40
C SER A 290 3.03 22.75 -19.42
N PRO A 291 2.06 21.84 -19.25
CA PRO A 291 1.80 20.79 -20.24
C PRO A 291 1.46 21.29 -21.64
N ARG A 292 0.96 22.54 -21.75
CA ARG A 292 0.54 23.15 -23.01
C ARG A 292 1.69 23.80 -23.78
N PHE A 293 2.63 24.43 -23.08
CA PHE A 293 3.66 25.27 -23.68
C PHE A 293 5.08 24.74 -23.46
N GLY A 294 5.24 23.67 -22.69
CA GLY A 294 6.55 23.25 -22.21
C GLY A 294 7.15 24.33 -21.31
N SER A 295 8.48 24.45 -21.34
CA SER A 295 9.22 25.53 -20.69
C SER A 295 8.91 26.89 -21.32
N VAL A 296 8.64 27.91 -20.49
CA VAL A 296 8.35 29.31 -20.86
C VAL A 296 9.15 30.27 -19.99
N GLY A 297 9.42 31.48 -20.47
CA GLY A 297 9.98 32.56 -19.65
C GLY A 297 11.33 33.05 -20.15
N SER A 298 12.38 32.22 -20.08
CA SER A 298 13.68 32.57 -20.64
C SER A 298 13.63 32.83 -22.14
N ALA A 299 14.66 33.49 -22.67
CA ALA A 299 14.76 33.77 -24.10
C ALA A 299 14.91 32.48 -24.94
N SER A 300 15.46 31.41 -24.37
CA SER A 300 15.65 30.11 -25.01
C SER A 300 14.49 29.14 -24.79
N ALA A 301 13.48 29.53 -24.02
CA ALA A 301 12.36 28.66 -23.70
C ALA A 301 11.50 28.36 -24.95
N PRO A 302 11.20 27.08 -25.27
CA PRO A 302 10.46 26.71 -26.48
C PRO A 302 9.04 27.26 -26.52
N GLY A 303 8.39 27.43 -25.37
CA GLY A 303 7.07 28.03 -25.24
C GLY A 303 7.06 29.57 -25.30
N GLY A 304 8.21 30.19 -25.53
CA GLY A 304 8.36 31.63 -25.66
C GLY A 304 8.74 32.36 -24.37
N THR A 305 9.06 33.64 -24.52
CA THR A 305 9.52 34.52 -23.43
C THR A 305 8.44 35.49 -22.97
N ILE A 306 8.61 36.08 -21.79
CA ILE A 306 7.71 37.12 -21.27
C ILE A 306 7.92 38.47 -22.00
N SER A 307 6.91 39.35 -21.94
CA SER A 307 6.96 40.67 -22.58
C SER A 307 8.08 41.56 -22.00
N ALA A 308 8.54 42.55 -22.78
CA ALA A 308 9.58 43.48 -22.33
C ALA A 308 9.18 44.23 -21.04
N ALA A 309 7.91 44.63 -20.92
CA ALA A 309 7.38 45.25 -19.71
C ALA A 309 7.46 44.31 -18.49
N ALA A 310 7.16 43.01 -18.70
CA ALA A 310 7.29 42.01 -17.64
C ALA A 310 8.76 41.77 -17.26
N LYS A 311 9.68 41.71 -18.24
CA LYS A 311 11.14 41.62 -17.97
C LYS A 311 11.63 42.78 -17.12
N ALA A 312 11.25 44.01 -17.46
CA ALA A 312 11.61 45.20 -16.69
C ALA A 312 11.09 45.12 -15.24
N LYS A 313 9.87 44.62 -15.04
CA LYS A 313 9.31 44.45 -13.69
C LYS A 313 10.03 43.35 -12.90
N VAL A 314 10.31 42.21 -13.51
CA VAL A 314 11.08 41.11 -12.90
C VAL A 314 12.49 41.58 -12.53
N ALA A 315 13.17 42.30 -13.42
CA ALA A 315 14.49 42.87 -13.14
C ALA A 315 14.46 43.83 -11.94
N SER A 316 13.49 44.75 -11.91
CA SER A 316 13.34 45.72 -10.82
C SER A 316 13.09 45.06 -9.46
N ILE A 317 12.13 44.14 -9.38
CA ILE A 317 11.79 43.45 -8.12
C ILE A 317 12.88 42.47 -7.72
N GLY A 318 13.43 41.75 -8.69
CA GLY A 318 14.52 40.79 -8.48
C GLY A 318 15.75 41.43 -7.84
N LYS A 319 16.16 42.63 -8.28
CA LYS A 319 17.23 43.38 -7.62
C LYS A 319 16.92 43.70 -6.16
N LEU A 320 15.67 44.01 -5.81
CA LEU A 320 15.27 44.26 -4.42
C LEU A 320 15.32 42.99 -3.57
N GLU A 321 14.86 41.85 -4.10
CA GLU A 321 14.93 40.57 -3.39
C GLU A 321 16.39 40.13 -3.17
N LEU A 322 17.25 40.32 -4.16
CA LEU A 322 18.66 39.91 -4.09
C LEU A 322 19.53 40.80 -3.19
N GLN A 323 19.03 41.97 -2.77
CA GLN A 323 19.67 42.81 -1.76
C GLN A 323 19.60 42.22 -0.35
N ARG A 324 18.67 41.29 -0.11
CA ARG A 324 18.54 40.63 1.19
C ARG A 324 19.78 39.80 1.50
N ASP A 325 20.19 39.78 2.77
CA ASP A 325 21.36 39.03 3.20
C ASP A 325 21.03 37.54 3.32
N ILE A 326 21.39 36.78 2.29
CA ILE A 326 21.16 35.34 2.25
C ILE A 326 21.93 34.58 3.34
N THR A 327 23.07 35.08 3.80
CA THR A 327 23.82 34.47 4.91
C THR A 327 23.03 34.61 6.21
N VAL A 328 22.42 35.77 6.47
CA VAL A 328 21.55 35.95 7.64
C VAL A 328 20.28 35.14 7.52
N LEU A 329 19.61 35.17 6.36
CA LEU A 329 18.35 34.46 6.14
C LEU A 329 18.48 32.93 6.26
N THR A 330 19.66 32.39 5.97
CA THR A 330 19.91 30.94 6.03
C THR A 330 20.70 30.54 7.26
N ASN A 331 21.18 31.47 8.10
CA ASN A 331 21.81 31.15 9.39
C ASN A 331 20.76 30.78 10.45
N LEU A 332 20.04 29.69 10.19
CA LEU A 332 18.96 29.16 11.01
C LEU A 332 19.35 27.77 11.51
N THR A 333 18.84 27.39 12.68
CA THR A 333 18.95 26.00 13.18
C THR A 333 18.05 25.05 12.39
N SER A 334 16.99 25.57 11.77
CA SER A 334 16.06 24.79 10.97
C SER A 334 16.52 24.69 9.51
N LYS A 335 16.90 23.47 9.10
CA LYS A 335 17.18 23.13 7.70
C LYS A 335 15.97 23.37 6.79
N TYR A 336 14.75 23.25 7.32
CA TYR A 336 13.51 23.51 6.57
C TYR A 336 13.39 24.99 6.19
N TYR A 337 13.45 25.89 7.17
CA TYR A 337 13.34 27.33 6.90
C TYR A 337 14.56 27.88 6.16
N GLY A 338 15.76 27.35 6.45
CA GLY A 338 16.96 27.66 5.67
C GLY A 338 16.81 27.23 4.20
N GLY A 339 16.29 26.03 3.94
CA GLY A 339 16.01 25.54 2.59
C GLY A 339 14.99 26.39 1.84
N ILE A 340 13.94 26.88 2.52
CA ILE A 340 12.99 27.84 1.93
C ILE A 340 13.71 29.13 1.52
N ALA A 341 14.54 29.69 2.39
CA ALA A 341 15.29 30.92 2.09
C ALA A 341 16.24 30.74 0.90
N PHE A 342 16.97 29.61 0.83
CA PHE A 342 17.81 29.26 -0.32
C PHE A 342 16.99 29.17 -1.61
N SER A 343 15.85 28.47 -1.58
CA SER A 343 15.00 28.30 -2.75
C SER A 343 14.47 29.63 -3.28
N ILE A 344 13.99 30.51 -2.39
CA ILE A 344 13.50 31.84 -2.77
C ILE A 344 14.63 32.66 -3.41
N TYR A 345 15.80 32.72 -2.78
CA TYR A 345 16.92 33.52 -3.27
C TYR A 345 17.46 33.00 -4.61
N ALA A 346 17.65 31.68 -4.75
CA ALA A 346 18.11 31.05 -5.98
C ALA A 346 17.11 31.25 -7.14
N ARG A 347 15.81 31.12 -6.88
CA ARG A 347 14.75 31.37 -7.89
C ARG A 347 14.67 32.85 -8.27
N ALA A 348 14.84 33.77 -7.32
CA ALA A 348 14.92 35.20 -7.61
C ALA A 348 16.15 35.52 -8.49
N LEU A 349 17.30 34.90 -8.19
CA LEU A 349 18.51 35.05 -8.99
C LEU A 349 18.33 34.55 -10.42
N TYR A 350 17.73 33.36 -10.58
CA TYR A 350 17.42 32.79 -11.89
C TYR A 350 16.42 33.66 -12.67
N ALA A 351 15.32 34.09 -12.04
CA ALA A 351 14.32 34.93 -12.69
C ALA A 351 14.90 36.29 -13.12
N THR A 352 15.75 36.90 -12.29
CA THR A 352 16.38 38.19 -12.59
C THR A 352 17.36 38.07 -13.76
N SER A 353 18.25 37.08 -13.71
CA SER A 353 19.35 36.96 -14.67
C SER A 353 18.94 36.26 -15.96
N VAL A 354 18.21 35.14 -15.88
CA VAL A 354 17.91 34.28 -17.04
C VAL A 354 16.59 34.67 -17.71
N ILE A 355 15.54 34.95 -16.94
CA ILE A 355 14.22 35.31 -17.50
C ILE A 355 14.17 36.78 -17.90
N ALA A 356 14.60 37.69 -17.01
CA ALA A 356 14.62 39.12 -17.27
C ALA A 356 15.84 39.60 -18.09
N GLY A 357 16.94 38.83 -18.11
CA GLY A 357 18.18 39.23 -18.79
C GLY A 357 19.00 40.28 -18.01
N GLU A 358 18.72 40.48 -16.72
CA GLU A 358 19.38 41.47 -15.89
C GLU A 358 20.53 40.85 -15.11
N THR A 359 21.76 41.10 -15.56
CA THR A 359 22.97 40.45 -15.04
C THR A 359 23.78 41.33 -14.10
N SER A 360 23.39 42.59 -13.85
CA SER A 360 24.20 43.54 -13.08
C SER A 360 24.48 43.10 -11.64
N VAL A 361 23.62 42.25 -11.06
CA VAL A 361 23.73 41.75 -9.69
C VAL A 361 24.11 40.27 -9.61
N LEU A 362 24.29 39.59 -10.76
CA LEU A 362 24.41 38.14 -10.84
C LEU A 362 25.63 37.62 -10.07
N ALA A 363 26.82 38.10 -10.40
CA ALA A 363 28.07 37.59 -9.84
C ALA A 363 28.12 37.72 -8.31
N GLU A 364 27.74 38.89 -7.79
CA GLU A 364 27.76 39.13 -6.34
C GLU A 364 26.67 38.34 -5.61
N SER A 365 25.46 38.25 -6.17
CA SER A 365 24.38 37.49 -5.56
C SER A 365 24.70 35.98 -5.54
N LEU A 366 25.30 35.47 -6.62
CA LEU A 366 25.73 34.07 -6.69
C LEU A 366 26.81 33.76 -5.65
N ARG A 367 27.84 34.60 -5.56
CA ARG A 367 28.91 34.43 -4.57
C ARG A 367 28.39 34.41 -3.13
N LYS A 368 27.40 35.27 -2.80
CA LYS A 368 26.76 35.27 -1.48
C LYS A 368 25.94 33.99 -1.25
N LEU A 369 25.21 33.55 -2.27
CA LEU A 369 24.43 32.31 -2.22
C LEU A 369 25.34 31.10 -1.98
N GLU A 370 26.44 30.99 -2.73
CA GLU A 370 27.44 29.93 -2.58
C GLU A 370 28.05 29.93 -1.18
N ALA A 371 28.55 31.07 -0.70
CA ALA A 371 29.13 31.17 0.64
C ALA A 371 28.14 30.82 1.76
N ALA A 372 26.86 31.19 1.60
CA ALA A 372 25.82 30.79 2.54
C ALA A 372 25.54 29.29 2.50
N PHE A 373 25.53 28.69 1.30
CA PHE A 373 25.29 27.27 1.09
C PHE A 373 26.47 26.40 1.54
N ASP A 374 27.71 26.88 1.42
CA ASP A 374 28.93 26.20 1.85
C ASP A 374 28.89 25.80 3.33
N ARG A 375 28.26 26.62 4.18
CA ARG A 375 28.05 26.28 5.59
C ARG A 375 27.20 25.04 5.78
N TYR A 376 26.19 24.83 4.92
CA TYR A 376 25.34 23.65 4.97
C TYR A 376 26.02 22.42 4.39
N VAL A 377 26.82 22.59 3.34
CA VAL A 377 27.61 21.51 2.72
C VAL A 377 28.67 21.00 3.68
N ASN A 378 29.30 21.89 4.46
CA ASN A 378 30.37 21.55 5.40
C ASN A 378 29.88 21.18 6.82
N ASN A 379 28.55 21.14 7.03
CA ASN A 379 27.87 20.86 8.30
C ASN A 379 28.37 21.72 9.48
#